data_AF-A0A7Y4Z319-F1
#
_entry.id   AF-A0A7Y4Z319-F1
#
_cell.length_a   1.000
_cell.length_b   1.000
_cell.length_c   1.000
_cell.angle_alpha   90.00
_cell.angle_beta   90.00
_cell.angle_gamma   90.00
#
_symmetry.space_group_name_H-M   'P 1'
#
loop_
_entity.id
_entity.type
_entity.pdbx_description
1 polymer ?
#
loop_
_entity_poly.entity_id
_entity_poly.type
_entity_poly.pdbx_seq_one_letter_code
_entity_poly.pdbx_strand_id
1 'polypeptide(L)'
;MNKYKGVKTFDELLEVEHGKIGTESRNEYEERAQMFIVSEMLKEARKASKMTQEQLAEKSGTKKSYISKIENGKGNIQLSTLIRIFEKGLNRRIGFTFL
;
A
#
# COMPACT_ATOMS: atom_id res chain seq x y z
N MET A 1 32.53 -11.79 -6.64
CA MET A 1 31.69 -12.56 -7.58
C MET A 1 30.41 -11.79 -7.81
N ASN A 2 29.86 -11.78 -9.03
CA ASN A 2 28.65 -11.03 -9.34
C ASN A 2 27.44 -11.67 -8.62
N LYS A 3 26.86 -10.96 -7.64
CA LYS A 3 25.72 -11.40 -6.81
C LYS A 3 24.53 -11.89 -7.66
N TYR A 4 24.40 -11.38 -8.89
CA TYR A 4 23.27 -11.61 -9.78
C TYR A 4 23.54 -12.65 -10.87
N LYS A 5 24.65 -13.38 -10.80
CA LYS A 5 25.00 -14.35 -11.84
C LYS A 5 23.96 -15.49 -11.88
N GLY A 6 23.22 -15.58 -12.98
CA GLY A 6 22.27 -16.66 -13.23
C GLY A 6 20.82 -16.37 -12.83
N VAL A 7 20.51 -15.17 -12.34
CA VAL A 7 19.13 -14.73 -12.07
C VAL A 7 18.38 -14.53 -13.39
N LYS A 8 17.23 -15.20 -13.53
CA LYS A 8 16.38 -15.22 -14.73
C LYS A 8 14.95 -14.79 -14.45
N THR A 9 14.48 -14.91 -13.21
CA THR A 9 13.11 -14.56 -12.82
C THR A 9 13.09 -13.48 -11.75
N PHE A 10 11.93 -12.83 -11.60
CA PHE A 10 11.74 -11.85 -10.53
C PHE A 10 11.83 -12.52 -9.15
N ASP A 11 11.29 -13.73 -9.01
CA ASP A 11 11.35 -14.47 -7.75
C ASP A 11 12.80 -14.83 -7.36
N GLU A 12 13.64 -15.20 -8.33
CA GLU A 12 15.06 -15.44 -8.09
C GLU A 12 15.79 -14.14 -7.68
N LEU A 13 15.48 -13.01 -8.31
CA LEU A 13 16.03 -11.70 -7.94
C LEU A 13 15.65 -11.35 -6.49
N LEU A 14 14.38 -11.57 -6.16
CA LEU A 14 13.85 -11.31 -4.84
C LEU A 14 14.48 -12.19 -3.76
N GLU A 15 14.71 -13.47 -4.06
CA GLU A 15 15.42 -14.36 -3.14
C GLU A 15 16.87 -13.90 -2.91
N VAL A 16 17.54 -13.42 -3.98
CA VAL A 16 18.90 -12.88 -3.89
C VAL A 16 18.98 -11.58 -3.09
N GLU A 17 17.98 -10.70 -3.19
CA GLU A 17 17.96 -9.40 -2.52
C GLU A 17 17.37 -9.44 -1.10
N HIS A 18 16.35 -10.26 -0.87
CA HIS A 18 15.51 -10.23 0.33
C HIS A 18 15.36 -11.61 1.00
N GLY A 19 15.99 -12.66 0.46
CA GLY A 19 15.88 -14.01 0.99
C GLY A 19 14.60 -14.73 0.56
N LYS A 20 14.50 -15.99 0.97
CA LYS A 20 13.37 -16.87 0.67
C LYS A 20 12.09 -16.41 1.37
N ILE A 21 10.95 -16.83 0.83
CA ILE A 21 9.64 -16.70 1.47
C ILE A 21 9.69 -17.23 2.90
N GLY A 22 9.15 -16.46 3.85
CA GLY A 22 9.14 -16.78 5.28
C GLY A 22 10.35 -16.30 6.07
N THR A 23 11.40 -15.80 5.41
CA THR A 23 12.52 -15.12 6.12
C THR A 23 12.11 -13.72 6.58
N GLU A 24 12.71 -13.23 7.67
CA GLU A 24 12.40 -11.90 8.21
C GLU A 24 12.61 -10.79 7.16
N SER A 25 13.74 -10.80 6.45
CA SER A 25 14.03 -9.82 5.40
C SER A 25 12.99 -9.85 4.27
N ARG A 26 12.51 -11.05 3.91
CA ARG A 26 11.48 -11.22 2.89
C ARG A 26 10.12 -10.72 3.38
N ASN A 27 9.75 -11.04 4.61
CA ASN A 27 8.48 -10.60 5.21
C ASN A 27 8.42 -9.07 5.30
N GLU A 28 9.50 -8.41 5.72
CA GLU A 28 9.56 -6.94 5.74
C GLU A 28 9.46 -6.32 4.34
N TYR A 29 10.10 -6.93 3.35
CA TYR A 29 9.98 -6.48 1.96
C TYR A 29 8.54 -6.57 1.48
N GLU A 30 7.88 -7.71 1.71
CA GLU A 30 6.49 -7.93 1.31
C GLU A 30 5.53 -6.98 2.05
N GLU A 31 5.72 -6.73 3.35
CA GLU A 31 4.93 -5.76 4.10
C GLU A 31 5.03 -4.35 3.49
N ARG A 32 6.26 -3.89 3.21
CA ARG A 32 6.49 -2.58 2.57
C ARG A 32 5.87 -2.52 1.17
N ALA A 33 5.98 -3.60 0.39
CA ALA A 33 5.39 -3.69 -0.94
C ALA A 33 3.86 -3.63 -0.89
N GLN A 34 3.23 -4.37 0.04
CA GLN A 34 1.79 -4.33 0.26
C GLN A 34 1.32 -2.94 0.69
N MET A 35 2.04 -2.28 1.60
CA MET A 35 1.71 -0.91 2.01
C MET A 35 1.78 0.06 0.83
N PHE A 36 2.81 -0.04 -0.01
CA PHE A 36 2.94 0.76 -1.22
C PHE A 36 1.75 0.55 -2.19
N ILE A 37 1.34 -0.71 -2.40
CA ILE A 37 0.20 -1.04 -3.25
C ILE A 37 -1.08 -0.39 -2.72
N VAL A 38 -1.37 -0.52 -1.42
CA VAL A 38 -2.55 0.10 -0.79
C VAL A 38 -2.53 1.63 -0.93
N SER A 39 -1.37 2.25 -0.71
CA SER A 39 -1.16 3.69 -0.85
C SER A 39 -1.47 4.20 -2.26
N GLU A 40 -0.96 3.54 -3.30
CA GLU A 40 -1.23 3.92 -4.68
C GLU A 40 -2.67 3.61 -5.09
N MET A 41 -3.25 2.49 -4.64
CA MET A 41 -4.68 2.19 -4.86
C MET A 41 -5.59 3.27 -4.29
N LEU A 42 -5.31 3.76 -3.09
CA LEU A 42 -6.07 4.86 -2.48
C LEU A 42 -5.96 6.14 -3.31
N LYS A 43 -4.75 6.51 -3.70
CA LYS A 43 -4.45 7.71 -4.48
C LYS A 43 -5.12 7.69 -5.85
N GLU A 44 -5.10 6.56 -6.54
CA GLU A 44 -5.78 6.38 -7.81
C GLU A 44 -7.31 6.41 -7.65
N ALA A 45 -7.86 5.76 -6.63
CA ALA A 45 -9.29 5.83 -6.35
C ALA A 45 -9.76 7.26 -6.04
N ARG A 46 -8.96 8.05 -5.32
CA ARG A 46 -9.22 9.48 -5.07
C ARG A 46 -9.21 10.29 -6.37
N LYS A 47 -8.18 10.13 -7.20
CA LYS A 47 -8.07 10.84 -8.48
C LYS A 47 -9.21 10.48 -9.42
N ALA A 48 -9.57 9.21 -9.52
CA ALA A 48 -10.71 8.74 -10.31
C ALA A 48 -12.04 9.36 -9.83
N SER A 49 -12.15 9.65 -8.54
CA SER A 49 -13.29 10.35 -7.93
C SER A 49 -13.21 11.87 -8.06
N LYS A 50 -12.19 12.41 -8.74
CA LYS A 50 -11.92 13.85 -8.95
C LYS A 50 -11.84 14.66 -7.65
N MET A 51 -11.32 14.06 -6.59
CA MET A 51 -11.21 14.70 -5.27
C MET A 51 -9.78 15.16 -4.97
N THR A 52 -9.63 16.28 -4.27
CA THR A 52 -8.38 16.66 -3.61
C THR A 52 -8.16 15.84 -2.33
N GLN A 53 -6.93 15.83 -1.81
CA GLN A 53 -6.65 15.19 -0.52
C GLN A 53 -7.44 15.82 0.64
N GLU A 54 -7.70 17.12 0.57
CA GLU A 54 -8.49 17.85 1.57
C GLU A 54 -9.94 17.37 1.55
N GLN A 55 -10.56 17.32 0.37
CA GLN A 55 -11.94 16.86 0.21
C GLN A 55 -12.12 15.41 0.66
N LEU A 56 -11.14 14.55 0.38
CA LEU A 56 -11.20 13.17 0.86
C LEU A 56 -11.08 13.10 2.38
N ALA A 57 -10.20 13.91 2.96
CA ALA A 57 -10.03 13.97 4.40
C ALA A 57 -11.31 14.43 5.11
N GLU A 58 -11.96 15.47 4.59
CA GLU A 58 -13.23 15.99 5.10
C GLU A 58 -14.32 14.91 5.05
N LYS A 59 -14.54 14.27 3.89
CA LYS A 59 -15.55 13.22 3.74
C LYS A 59 -15.32 12.00 4.63
N SER A 60 -14.06 11.64 4.85
CA SER A 60 -13.70 10.48 5.68
C SER A 60 -13.51 10.80 7.16
N GLY A 61 -13.65 12.07 7.57
CA GLY A 61 -13.48 12.49 8.95
C GLY A 61 -12.05 12.32 9.46
N THR A 62 -11.06 12.69 8.64
CA THR A 62 -9.63 12.65 9.01
C THR A 62 -8.93 13.95 8.59
N LYS A 63 -7.61 14.04 8.79
CA LYS A 63 -6.80 15.21 8.43
C LYS A 63 -6.18 15.03 7.04
N LYS A 64 -6.09 16.10 6.25
CA LYS A 64 -5.37 16.09 4.95
C LYS A 64 -3.95 15.56 5.06
N SER A 65 -3.23 15.93 6.12
CA SER A 65 -1.88 15.44 6.39
C SER A 65 -1.82 13.92 6.59
N TYR A 66 -2.89 13.32 7.11
CA TYR A 66 -3.00 11.88 7.27
C TYR A 66 -3.24 11.18 5.92
N ILE A 67 -4.18 11.69 5.10
CA ILE A 67 -4.37 11.21 3.71
C ILE A 67 -3.06 11.31 2.91
N SER A 68 -2.37 12.45 3.00
CA SER A 68 -1.09 12.67 2.32
C SER A 68 -0.01 11.67 2.78
N LYS A 69 0.10 11.40 4.08
CA LYS A 69 1.03 10.38 4.59
C LYS A 69 0.73 9.00 4.00
N ILE A 70 -0.54 8.58 4.02
CA ILE A 70 -0.96 7.29 3.47
C ILE A 70 -0.65 7.22 1.98
N GLU A 71 -1.05 8.22 1.17
CA GLU A 71 -0.81 8.22 -0.28
C GLU A 71 0.67 8.27 -0.68
N ASN A 72 1.57 8.60 0.26
CA ASN A 72 3.02 8.59 0.04
C ASN A 72 3.70 7.35 0.66
N GLY A 73 2.94 6.33 1.09
CA GLY A 73 3.49 5.13 1.71
C GLY A 73 4.14 5.38 3.07
N LYS A 74 3.78 6.47 3.75
CA LYS A 74 4.41 6.87 5.02
C LYS A 74 3.50 6.57 6.21
N GLY A 75 4.02 5.77 7.14
CA GLY A 75 3.39 5.46 8.42
C GLY A 75 2.31 4.39 8.32
N ASN A 76 1.78 3.98 9.47
CA ASN A 76 0.82 2.88 9.55
C ASN A 76 -0.61 3.39 9.46
N ILE A 77 -1.46 2.61 8.78
CA ILE A 77 -2.91 2.85 8.72
C ILE A 77 -3.64 1.77 9.49
N GLN A 78 -4.53 2.18 10.38
CA GLN A 78 -5.46 1.24 11.01
C GLN A 78 -6.47 0.77 9.97
N LEU A 79 -6.75 -0.54 9.95
CA LEU A 79 -7.71 -1.15 9.03
C LEU A 79 -9.08 -0.44 9.05
N SER A 80 -9.58 -0.10 10.24
CA SER A 80 -10.84 0.63 10.43
C SER A 80 -10.83 2.02 9.77
N THR A 81 -9.67 2.66 9.71
CA THR A 81 -9.50 3.96 9.05
C THR A 81 -9.43 3.80 7.53
N LEU A 82 -8.72 2.78 7.04
CA LEU A 82 -8.70 2.45 5.62
C LEU A 82 -10.12 2.19 5.11
N ILE A 83 -10.90 1.34 5.80
CA ILE A 83 -12.30 1.06 5.49
C ILE A 83 -13.13 2.35 5.46
N ARG A 84 -13.01 3.20 6.48
CA ARG A 84 -13.73 4.49 6.53
C ARG A 84 -13.41 5.41 5.35
N ILE A 85 -12.13 5.49 4.95
CA ILE A 85 -11.71 6.32 3.81
C ILE A 85 -12.34 5.81 2.51
N PHE A 86 -12.36 4.51 2.28
CA PHE A 86 -12.96 3.93 1.08
C PHE A 86 -14.49 4.04 1.10
N GLU A 87 -15.15 3.64 2.19
CA GLU A 87 -16.61 3.58 2.25
C GLU A 87 -17.26 4.96 2.38
N LYS A 88 -16.78 5.80 3.30
CA LYS A 88 -17.37 7.14 3.50
C LYS A 88 -16.73 8.20 2.61
N GLY A 89 -15.41 8.12 2.41
CA GLY A 89 -14.67 9.10 1.62
C GLY A 89 -14.88 8.92 0.11
N LEU A 90 -14.81 7.69 -0.38
CA LEU A 90 -14.83 7.37 -1.81
C LEU A 90 -16.11 6.67 -2.28
N ASN A 91 -17.03 6.31 -1.37
CA ASN A 91 -18.22 5.52 -1.67
C ASN A 91 -17.89 4.19 -2.39
N ARG A 92 -16.85 3.51 -1.91
CA ARG A 92 -16.34 2.22 -2.43
C ARG A 92 -16.30 1.19 -1.31
N ARG A 93 -16.48 -0.09 -1.65
CA ARG A 93 -16.33 -1.21 -0.71
C ARG A 93 -14.93 -1.80 -0.78
N ILE A 94 -14.42 -2.26 0.36
CA ILE A 94 -13.19 -3.04 0.43
C ILE A 94 -13.56 -4.52 0.49
N GLY A 95 -12.90 -5.35 -0.32
CA GLY A 95 -12.95 -6.80 -0.22
C GLY A 95 -11.59 -7.33 0.24
N PHE A 96 -11.61 -8.35 1.09
CA PHE A 96 -10.41 -9.07 1.52
C PHE A 96 -10.46 -10.49 0.98
N THR A 97 -9.35 -10.90 0.37
CA THR A 97 -9.12 -12.29 -0.03
C THR A 97 -7.90 -12.77 0.72
N PHE A 98 -8.08 -13.84 1.49
CA PHE A 98 -6.97 -14.57 2.10
C PHE A 98 -6.51 -15.62 1.10
N LEU A 99 -5.22 -15.61 0.78
CA LEU A 99 -4.57 -16.53 -0.17
C LEU A 99 -3.92 -17.67 0.59
#